data_AF-A0A1C6C9N2-F1
#
_entry.id   AF-A0A1C6C9N2-F1
#
_cell.length_a   1.000
_cell.length_b   1.000
_cell.length_c   1.000
_cell.angle_alpha   90.00
_cell.angle_beta   90.00
_cell.angle_gamma   90.00
#
_symmetry.space_group_name_H-M   'P 1'
#
loop_
_entity.id
_entity.type
_entity.pdbx_description
1 polymer ?
#
loop_
_entity_poly.entity_id
_entity_poly.type
_entity_poly.pdbx_seq_one_letter_code
_entity_poly.pdbx_strand_id
1 'polypeptide(L)'
;MSLTDQTVEGDIVVDEISTLDLDMSGSVLTGAINADNSGGNISVSLDENSTWNLTSDCYISSFDGVISNINAGEFHLYVNGEMVV
;
A
#
# COMPACT_ATOMS: atom_id res chain seq x y z
N MET A 1 -3.68 -11.11 -2.87
CA MET A 1 -4.60 -10.82 -1.76
C MET A 1 -5.64 -9.87 -2.30
N SER A 2 -6.93 -10.17 -2.10
CA SER A 2 -8.01 -9.32 -2.60
C SER A 2 -8.88 -8.88 -1.43
N LEU A 3 -9.13 -7.57 -1.33
CA LEU A 3 -10.00 -6.95 -0.35
C LEU A 3 -11.21 -6.38 -1.09
N THR A 4 -12.40 -6.82 -0.70
CA THR A 4 -13.66 -6.34 -1.29
C THR A 4 -14.60 -5.94 -0.17
N ASP A 5 -14.97 -4.67 -0.14
CA ASP A 5 -15.80 -4.05 0.91
C ASP A 5 -15.28 -4.35 2.33
N GLN A 6 -13.95 -4.37 2.50
CA GLN A 6 -13.30 -4.64 3.79
C GLN A 6 -12.74 -3.38 4.42
N THR A 7 -12.72 -3.35 5.75
CA THR A 7 -11.89 -2.42 6.53
C THR A 7 -10.81 -3.24 7.22
N VAL A 8 -9.56 -2.97 6.88
CA VAL A 8 -8.38 -3.71 7.36
C VAL A 8 -7.47 -2.75 8.10
N GLU A 9 -7.01 -3.18 9.27
CA GLU A 9 -6.04 -2.45 10.08
C GLU A 9 -4.83 -3.34 10.36
N GLY A 10 -3.63 -2.78 10.21
CA GLY A 10 -2.37 -3.44 10.51
C GLY A 10 -1.34 -3.30 9.40
N ASP A 11 -0.09 -3.49 9.78
CA ASP A 11 1.03 -3.38 8.86
C ASP A 11 1.28 -4.69 8.11
N ILE A 12 1.77 -4.58 6.88
CA ILE A 12 2.13 -5.71 6.04
C ILE A 12 3.64 -5.69 5.83
N VAL A 13 4.30 -6.78 6.20
CA VAL A 13 5.73 -6.99 5.97
C VAL A 13 5.91 -8.06 4.91
N VAL A 14 6.71 -7.75 3.89
CA VAL A 14 7.08 -8.62 2.78
C VAL A 14 8.60 -8.66 2.73
N ASP A 15 9.17 -9.84 2.97
CA ASP A 15 10.61 -10.04 2.91
C ASP A 15 11.13 -10.15 1.47
N GLU A 16 12.47 -10.15 1.32
CA GLU A 16 13.18 -10.08 0.04
C GLU A 16 12.77 -11.17 -0.98
N ILE A 17 12.38 -12.36 -0.51
CA ILE A 17 12.00 -13.48 -1.37
C ILE A 17 10.48 -13.62 -1.54
N SER A 18 9.71 -12.80 -0.83
CA SER A 18 8.26 -12.82 -0.86
C SER A 18 7.68 -11.90 -1.93
N THR A 19 6.41 -12.11 -2.24
CA THR A 19 5.65 -11.29 -3.18
C THR A 19 4.28 -11.01 -2.60
N LEU A 20 3.84 -9.76 -2.73
CA LEU A 20 2.49 -9.34 -2.43
C LEU A 20 1.89 -8.73 -3.70
N ASP A 21 0.72 -9.24 -4.07
CA ASP A 21 -0.15 -8.61 -5.05
C ASP A 21 -1.45 -8.27 -4.30
N LEU A 22 -1.68 -6.99 -4.01
CA LEU A 22 -2.81 -6.50 -3.23
C LEU A 22 -3.79 -5.77 -4.14
N ASP A 23 -5.01 -6.28 -4.24
CA ASP A 23 -6.10 -5.68 -4.98
C ASP A 23 -7.20 -5.22 -4.02
N MET A 24 -7.57 -3.95 -4.06
CA MET A 24 -8.57 -3.32 -3.21
C MET A 24 -9.73 -2.79 -4.04
N SER A 25 -10.93 -3.27 -3.72
CA SER A 25 -12.18 -2.72 -4.26
C SER A 25 -13.14 -2.32 -3.14
N GLY A 26 -13.58 -1.05 -3.16
CA GLY A 26 -14.45 -0.47 -2.12
C GLY A 26 -13.90 -0.64 -0.69
N SER A 27 -12.59 -0.76 -0.53
CA SER A 27 -11.97 -1.19 0.73
C SER A 27 -11.11 -0.11 1.36
N VAL A 28 -10.95 -0.17 2.68
CA VAL A 28 -10.08 0.73 3.44
C VAL A 28 -8.97 -0.06 4.10
N LEU A 29 -7.72 0.32 3.82
CA LEU A 29 -6.54 -0.17 4.54
C LEU A 29 -6.00 0.96 5.43
N THR A 30 -5.80 0.69 6.71
CA THR A 30 -5.07 1.57 7.62
C THR A 30 -3.84 0.83 8.15
N GLY A 31 -2.66 1.22 7.69
CA GLY A 31 -1.42 0.52 7.99
C GLY A 31 -0.30 0.88 7.02
N ALA A 32 0.90 0.42 7.33
CA ALA A 32 2.07 0.57 6.47
C ALA A 32 2.37 -0.73 5.72
N ILE A 33 2.90 -0.61 4.50
CA ILE A 33 3.45 -1.75 3.75
C ILE A 33 4.96 -1.55 3.64
N ASN A 34 5.70 -2.48 4.24
CA ASN A 34 7.16 -2.49 4.26
C ASN A 34 7.82 -1.21 4.79
N ALA A 35 7.40 -0.73 5.97
CA ALA A 35 7.96 0.47 6.58
C ALA A 35 9.50 0.46 6.73
N ASP A 36 10.10 -0.72 6.93
CA ASP A 36 11.55 -0.89 7.03
C ASP A 36 12.24 -1.08 5.66
N ASN A 37 11.51 -0.92 4.55
CA ASN A 37 11.96 -1.19 3.18
C ASN A 37 12.64 -2.57 3.06
N SER A 38 11.97 -3.61 3.56
CA SER A 38 12.51 -4.97 3.68
C SER A 38 12.66 -5.73 2.34
N GLY A 39 12.40 -5.06 1.20
CA GLY A 39 12.48 -5.64 -0.14
C GLY A 39 11.19 -6.30 -0.61
N GLY A 40 11.32 -7.41 -1.34
CA GLY A 40 10.20 -8.14 -1.93
C GLY A 40 9.62 -7.46 -3.17
N ASN A 41 8.72 -8.16 -3.85
CA ASN A 41 7.96 -7.60 -4.97
C ASN A 41 6.53 -7.29 -4.51
N ILE A 42 6.19 -6.01 -4.42
CA ILE A 42 4.89 -5.56 -3.92
C ILE A 42 4.16 -4.75 -4.98
N SER A 43 3.03 -5.29 -5.45
CA SER A 43 2.07 -4.56 -6.28
C SER A 43 0.84 -4.21 -5.46
N VAL A 44 0.40 -2.96 -5.55
CA VAL A 44 -0.82 -2.48 -4.90
C VAL A 44 -1.73 -1.84 -5.94
N SER A 45 -2.96 -2.32 -6.02
CA SER A 45 -4.04 -1.81 -6.87
C SER A 45 -5.19 -1.30 -6.00
N LEU A 46 -5.59 -0.03 -6.17
CA LEU A 46 -6.76 0.57 -5.53
C LEU A 46 -7.76 0.99 -6.61
N ASP A 47 -9.01 0.53 -6.49
CA ASP A 47 -10.10 1.13 -7.26
C ASP A 47 -10.45 2.55 -6.75
N GLU A 48 -11.30 3.25 -7.51
CA GLU A 48 -11.71 4.63 -7.20
C GLU A 48 -12.44 4.78 -5.85
N ASN A 49 -12.98 3.69 -5.31
CA ASN A 49 -13.74 3.66 -4.06
C ASN A 49 -12.91 3.18 -2.86
N SER A 50 -11.66 2.78 -3.09
CA SER A 50 -10.77 2.30 -2.05
C SER A 50 -9.92 3.42 -1.47
N THR A 51 -9.47 3.25 -0.23
CA THR A 51 -8.63 4.23 0.47
C THR A 51 -7.51 3.53 1.23
N TRP A 52 -6.31 4.11 1.20
CA TRP A 52 -5.19 3.65 2.01
C TRP A 52 -4.71 4.78 2.93
N ASN A 53 -4.89 4.59 4.23
CA ASN A 53 -4.42 5.48 5.29
C ASN A 53 -3.04 5.00 5.77
N LEU A 54 -2.00 5.80 5.51
CA LEU A 54 -0.64 5.43 5.92
C LEU A 54 -0.45 5.67 7.42
N THR A 55 0.28 4.76 8.06
CA THR A 55 0.72 4.86 9.47
C THR A 55 2.22 5.01 9.62
N SER A 56 2.97 4.87 8.52
CA SER A 56 4.41 5.07 8.38
C SER A 56 4.74 5.23 6.90
N ASP A 57 6.00 5.60 6.58
CA ASP A 57 6.51 5.53 5.22
C ASP A 57 6.33 4.11 4.64
N CYS A 58 6.00 4.02 3.35
CA CYS A 58 5.69 2.76 2.67
C CYS A 58 6.56 2.57 1.43
N TYR A 59 6.95 1.32 1.17
CA TYR A 59 7.86 0.97 0.06
C TYR A 59 7.26 -0.17 -0.75
N ILE A 60 6.87 0.12 -1.99
CA ILE A 60 6.26 -0.86 -2.91
C ILE A 60 6.92 -0.81 -4.29
N SER A 61 6.73 -1.86 -5.08
CA SER A 61 7.32 -2.00 -6.42
C SER A 61 6.45 -1.36 -7.50
N SER A 62 5.12 -1.47 -7.38
CA SER A 62 4.17 -0.88 -8.33
C SER A 62 2.89 -0.44 -7.65
N PHE A 63 2.32 0.65 -8.17
CA PHE A 63 1.04 1.19 -7.75
C PHE A 63 0.14 1.39 -8.96
N ASP A 64 -1.10 0.93 -8.87
CA ASP A 64 -2.18 1.22 -9.81
C ASP A 64 -3.39 1.77 -9.03
N GLY A 65 -3.90 2.93 -9.42
CA GLY A 65 -4.99 3.59 -8.71
C GLY A 65 -4.85 5.11 -8.65
N VAL A 66 -5.67 5.74 -7.81
CA VAL A 66 -5.74 7.19 -7.70
C VAL A 66 -4.97 7.67 -6.47
N ILE A 67 -3.92 8.48 -6.69
CA ILE A 67 -3.06 8.99 -5.60
C ILE A 67 -3.85 9.77 -4.53
N SER A 68 -4.91 10.49 -4.91
CA SER A 68 -5.75 11.22 -3.94
C SER A 68 -6.47 10.33 -2.93
N ASN A 69 -6.53 9.01 -3.17
CA ASN A 69 -7.11 8.03 -2.25
C ASN A 69 -6.07 7.48 -1.24
N ILE A 70 -4.83 7.96 -1.30
CA ILE A 70 -3.81 7.70 -0.29
C ILE A 70 -3.81 8.86 0.70
N ASN A 71 -4.19 8.59 1.94
CA ASN A 71 -4.11 9.53 3.03
C ASN A 71 -2.75 9.38 3.73
N ALA A 72 -1.76 10.14 3.25
CA ALA A 72 -0.37 10.00 3.69
C ALA A 72 -0.05 10.76 5.00
N GLY A 73 -0.75 11.84 5.30
CA GLY A 73 -0.48 12.64 6.50
C GLY A 73 0.92 13.27 6.46
N GLU A 74 1.80 12.83 7.37
CA GLU A 74 3.22 13.23 7.42
C GLU A 74 4.17 12.18 6.81
N PHE A 75 3.63 11.05 6.35
CA PHE A 75 4.36 9.93 5.78
C PHE A 75 4.41 10.00 4.26
N HIS A 76 5.22 9.13 3.66
CA HIS A 76 5.44 9.08 2.23
C HIS A 76 5.20 7.68 1.66
N LEU A 77 4.76 7.65 0.40
CA LEU A 77 4.74 6.42 -0.38
C LEU A 77 5.89 6.46 -1.40
N TYR A 78 6.74 5.44 -1.38
CA TYR A 78 7.76 5.20 -2.38
C TYR A 78 7.33 4.06 -3.31
N VAL A 79 7.22 4.36 -4.61
CA VAL A 79 6.94 3.38 -5.66
C VAL A 79 8.19 3.21 -6.50
N ASN A 80 8.73 1.99 -6.53
CA ASN A 80 9.97 1.66 -7.23
C ASN A 80 11.14 2.60 -6.87
N GLY A 81 11.21 3.01 -5.59
CA GLY A 81 12.24 3.91 -5.07
C GLY A 81 11.99 5.41 -5.29
N GLU A 82 10.91 5.80 -5.97
CA GLU A 82 10.52 7.21 -6.16
C GLU A 82 9.38 7.59 -5.23
N MET A 83 9.50 8.74 -4.56
CA MET A 83 8.44 9.27 -3.70
C MET A 83 7.28 9.79 -4.56
N VAL A 84 6.06 9.32 -4.31
CA VAL A 84 4.86 9.69 -5.09
C VAL A 84 3.78 10.40 -4.29
N VAL A 85 3.76 10.24 -2.96
CA VAL A 85 2.90 10.97 -2.03
C VAL A 85 3.74 11.47 -0.87
#